data_AF-A0A239IAX5-F1
#
_entry.id   AF-A0A239IAX5-F1
#
_cell.length_a   1.000
_cell.length_b   1.000
_cell.length_c   1.000
_cell.angle_alpha   90.00
_cell.angle_beta   90.00
_cell.angle_gamma   90.00
#
_symmetry.space_group_name_H-M   'P 1'
#
loop_
_entity.id
_entity.type
_entity.pdbx_description
1 polymer ?
#
loop_
_entity_poly.entity_id
_entity_poly.type
_entity_poly.pdbx_seq_one_letter_code
_entity_poly.pdbx_strand_id
1 'polypeptide(L)'
;MRSDVGSSGLKVFAAAVVAVTVGLATAGCTNDDPGGDATVPPSVASSSAVAPSMTFEEAYRKLPMDGTTDLPITWDLAGAPDTDEVLAARRSLAFIYWQMSSSDWSPITPIGRFLYTEEYFEKVFAPLANTTSDNPSIGPIWVKPIGVEGTGADQATVIFCTDLGYWHEVEQKNPKVRTKRGTVQSYVMKNVESGDGERHWLADRVFDPDVDRQAKYGAECTKWALHQP
;
A
#
# COMPACT_ATOMS: atom_id res chain seq x y z
N MET A 1 15.64 -6.54 -53.30
CA MET A 1 14.61 -7.60 -53.36
C MET A 1 13.93 -7.61 -52.01
N ARG A 2 12.71 -7.04 -51.94
CA ARG A 2 11.43 -7.75 -51.74
C ARG A 2 11.35 -8.42 -50.36
N SER A 3 10.67 -7.81 -49.39
CA SER A 3 9.20 -7.78 -49.16
C SER A 3 8.69 -9.05 -48.49
N ASP A 4 8.13 -8.87 -47.28
CA ASP A 4 6.89 -9.45 -46.72
C ASP A 4 6.94 -9.22 -45.19
N VAL A 5 6.10 -8.40 -44.54
CA VAL A 5 4.63 -8.30 -44.43
C VAL A 5 3.98 -9.50 -43.74
N GLY A 6 3.44 -9.23 -42.55
CA GLY A 6 2.50 -10.05 -41.78
C GLY A 6 2.41 -9.45 -40.37
N SER A 7 1.52 -8.51 -40.02
CA SER A 7 0.04 -8.52 -40.02
C SER A 7 -0.56 -9.69 -39.25
N SER A 8 -1.28 -9.33 -38.17
CA SER A 8 -2.25 -10.08 -37.34
C SER A 8 -1.82 -10.13 -35.87
N GLY A 9 -2.57 -9.66 -34.87
CA GLY A 9 -3.93 -9.18 -34.87
C GLY A 9 -4.22 -8.42 -33.58
N LEU A 10 -4.92 -7.29 -33.76
CA LEU A 10 -5.58 -6.50 -32.74
C LEU A 10 -6.73 -7.34 -32.15
N LYS A 11 -6.70 -7.66 -30.86
CA LYS A 11 -7.89 -8.13 -30.14
C LYS A 11 -8.34 -7.05 -29.17
N VAL A 12 -9.22 -6.21 -29.68
CA VAL A 12 -10.12 -5.33 -28.92
C VAL A 12 -11.09 -6.22 -28.15
N PHE A 13 -11.11 -6.15 -26.82
CA PHE A 13 -12.26 -6.62 -26.05
C PHE A 13 -13.07 -5.40 -25.61
N ALA A 14 -14.24 -5.27 -26.24
CA ALA A 14 -15.27 -4.33 -25.88
C ALA A 14 -16.06 -4.82 -24.65
N ALA A 15 -16.64 -3.84 -23.98
CA ALA A 15 -17.26 -3.85 -22.66
C ALA A 15 -18.49 -4.76 -22.47
N ALA A 16 -18.78 -5.05 -21.20
CA ALA A 16 -20.14 -5.21 -20.71
C ALA A 16 -20.32 -4.36 -19.44
N VAL A 17 -20.91 -3.17 -19.61
CA VAL A 17 -21.43 -2.33 -18.53
C VAL A 17 -22.82 -2.86 -18.22
N VAL A 18 -23.02 -3.40 -17.02
CA VAL A 18 -24.36 -3.69 -16.50
C VAL A 18 -24.86 -2.41 -15.82
N ALA A 19 -25.78 -1.74 -16.50
CA ALA A 19 -26.56 -0.65 -15.93
C ALA A 19 -27.59 -1.23 -14.96
N VAL A 20 -27.48 -0.90 -13.67
CA VAL A 20 -28.55 -1.14 -12.69
C VAL A 20 -29.34 0.15 -12.55
N THR A 21 -30.45 0.21 -13.27
CA THR A 21 -31.52 1.19 -13.08
C THR A 21 -32.38 0.71 -11.91
N VAL A 22 -32.29 1.36 -10.75
CA VAL A 22 -33.33 1.27 -9.71
C VAL A 22 -34.10 2.57 -9.75
N GLY A 23 -35.38 2.45 -10.12
CA GLY A 23 -36.31 3.55 -10.35
C GLY A 23 -36.64 4.32 -9.08
N LEU A 24 -36.76 5.64 -9.23
CA LEU A 24 -37.48 6.50 -8.31
C LEU A 24 -38.96 6.12 -8.31
N ALA A 25 -39.49 5.76 -7.15
CA ALA A 25 -40.92 5.82 -6.89
C ALA A 25 -41.23 7.15 -6.19
N THR A 26 -41.72 8.12 -6.94
CA THR A 26 -42.41 9.29 -6.39
C THR A 26 -43.85 8.92 -6.07
N ALA A 27 -44.18 8.84 -4.78
CA ALA A 27 -45.55 8.91 -4.31
C ALA A 27 -45.67 10.17 -3.43
N GLY A 28 -46.25 11.22 -4.02
CA GLY A 28 -46.74 12.36 -3.27
C GLY A 28 -48.08 12.01 -2.63
N CYS A 29 -48.22 12.34 -1.36
CA CYS A 29 -49.51 12.53 -0.71
C CYS A 29 -49.45 13.86 0.05
N THR A 30 -49.96 14.91 -0.58
CA THR A 30 -50.51 16.08 0.13
C THR A 30 -51.81 15.66 0.78
N ASN A 31 -52.01 15.96 2.06
CA ASN A 31 -53.28 16.45 2.60
C ASN A 31 -53.10 16.96 4.03
N ASP A 32 -53.85 18.01 4.29
CA ASP A 32 -53.81 18.96 5.39
C ASP A 32 -54.02 18.39 6.81
N ASP A 33 -53.33 19.02 7.75
CA ASP A 33 -53.59 19.02 9.20
C ASP A 33 -54.99 19.60 9.50
N PRO A 34 -55.68 19.14 10.57
CA PRO A 34 -55.53 19.89 11.82
C PRO A 34 -55.61 19.05 13.12
N GLY A 35 -54.63 19.27 14.00
CA GLY A 35 -54.85 19.45 15.45
C GLY A 35 -54.74 18.22 16.35
N GLY A 36 -53.77 18.26 17.28
CA GLY A 36 -53.86 17.56 18.56
C GLY A 36 -52.60 16.81 18.99
N ASP A 37 -51.94 17.34 20.02
CA ASP A 37 -51.03 16.70 20.98
C ASP A 37 -49.77 15.93 20.52
N ALA A 38 -48.64 16.58 20.80
CA ALA A 38 -47.53 16.05 21.61
C ALA A 38 -47.08 14.60 21.35
N THR A 39 -46.05 14.43 20.52
CA THR A 39 -44.73 13.96 20.97
C THR A 39 -43.71 14.17 19.84
N VAL A 40 -42.76 15.09 20.05
CA VAL A 40 -41.58 15.21 19.19
C VAL A 40 -40.72 13.96 19.44
N PRO A 41 -40.44 13.10 18.45
CA PRO A 41 -39.44 12.05 18.64
C PRO A 41 -38.08 12.75 18.82
N PRO A 42 -37.28 12.34 19.82
CA PRO A 42 -36.01 12.98 20.06
C PRO A 42 -35.15 12.86 18.80
N SER A 43 -34.57 13.99 18.38
CA SER A 43 -33.42 14.03 17.50
C SER A 43 -32.48 12.91 17.93
N VAL A 44 -32.31 11.91 17.08
CA VAL A 44 -31.24 10.93 17.25
C VAL A 44 -29.98 11.75 17.16
N ALA A 45 -29.41 12.05 18.32
CA ALA A 45 -28.13 12.69 18.46
C ALA A 45 -27.18 11.95 17.52
N SER A 46 -26.46 12.71 16.70
CA SER A 46 -25.22 12.25 16.09
C SER A 46 -24.41 11.64 17.23
N SER A 47 -24.44 10.32 17.32
CA SER A 47 -23.66 9.60 18.29
C SER A 47 -22.22 9.75 17.80
N SER A 48 -21.55 10.78 18.30
CA SER A 48 -20.10 10.91 18.22
C SER A 48 -19.53 9.62 18.79
N ALA A 49 -19.19 8.70 17.88
CA ALA A 49 -18.54 7.47 18.23
C ALA A 49 -17.16 7.83 18.80
N VAL A 50 -16.93 7.34 20.00
CA VAL A 50 -15.77 7.55 20.86
C VAL A 50 -14.47 7.18 20.12
N ALA A 51 -13.59 8.15 19.87
CA ALA A 51 -12.17 7.83 19.66
C ALA A 51 -11.54 7.48 21.02
N PRO A 52 -10.76 6.39 21.07
CA PRO A 52 -9.34 6.60 20.95
C PRO A 52 -8.84 5.73 19.81
N SER A 53 -9.19 6.13 18.59
CA SER A 53 -8.51 5.62 17.40
C SER A 53 -7.07 6.11 17.47
N MET A 54 -6.13 5.16 17.41
CA MET A 54 -4.69 5.39 17.33
C MET A 54 -4.35 6.63 16.49
N THR A 55 -3.42 7.46 16.96
CA THR A 55 -2.87 8.59 16.19
C THR A 55 -1.81 8.11 15.19
N PHE A 56 -1.49 8.92 14.19
CA PHE A 56 -0.35 8.66 13.29
C PHE A 56 0.95 8.42 14.06
N GLU A 57 1.25 9.27 15.05
CA GLU A 57 2.45 9.14 15.88
C GLU A 57 2.49 7.85 16.71
N GLU A 58 1.34 7.34 17.15
CA GLU A 58 1.26 6.05 17.84
C GLU A 58 1.44 4.88 16.85
N ALA A 59 0.88 4.99 15.65
CA ALA A 59 1.05 4.00 14.60
C ALA A 59 2.52 3.91 14.14
N TYR A 60 3.17 5.06 13.92
CA TYR A 60 4.58 5.14 13.53
C TYR A 60 5.51 4.58 14.61
N ARG A 61 5.19 4.76 15.90
CA ARG A 61 5.97 4.17 17.00
C ARG A 61 5.85 2.65 17.10
N LYS A 62 4.75 2.07 16.63
CA LYS A 62 4.57 0.61 16.58
C LYS A 62 5.27 -0.03 15.40
N LEU A 63 5.59 0.75 14.37
CA LEU A 63 6.19 0.27 13.15
C LEU A 63 7.67 -0.07 13.39
N PRO A 64 8.09 -1.33 13.16
CA PRO A 64 9.50 -1.71 13.25
C PRO A 64 10.25 -1.22 12.00
N MET A 65 10.69 0.05 12.03
CA MET A 65 11.36 0.68 10.87
C MET A 65 12.60 -0.08 10.37
N ASP A 66 13.35 -0.70 11.28
CA ASP A 66 14.53 -1.51 10.95
C ASP A 66 14.21 -3.01 10.85
N GLY A 67 12.93 -3.35 10.62
CA GLY A 67 12.46 -4.71 10.49
C GLY A 67 12.25 -5.42 11.83
N THR A 68 11.87 -6.69 11.75
CA THR A 68 11.66 -7.54 12.93
C THR A 68 12.91 -8.34 13.27
N THR A 69 12.88 -9.07 14.38
CA THR A 69 13.93 -10.04 14.70
C THR A 69 14.08 -11.10 13.59
N ASP A 70 12.97 -11.55 13.01
CA ASP A 70 12.97 -12.58 11.98
C ASP A 70 13.34 -12.04 10.59
N LEU A 71 13.02 -10.77 10.32
CA LEU A 71 13.29 -10.10 9.04
C LEU A 71 13.88 -8.70 9.27
N PRO A 72 15.17 -8.60 9.67
CA PRO A 72 15.81 -7.32 9.90
C PRO A 72 16.00 -6.54 8.60
N ILE A 73 15.86 -5.22 8.65
CA ILE A 73 16.02 -4.31 7.51
C ILE A 73 17.24 -3.41 7.76
N THR A 74 18.16 -3.38 6.79
CA THR A 74 19.28 -2.45 6.74
C THR A 74 19.02 -1.38 5.69
N TRP A 75 19.07 -0.11 6.09
CA TRP A 75 18.84 1.04 5.20
C TRP A 75 20.16 1.66 4.74
N ASP A 76 20.41 1.66 3.42
CA ASP A 76 21.45 2.46 2.77
C ASP A 76 20.84 3.80 2.34
N LEU A 77 20.95 4.82 3.19
CA LEU A 77 20.33 6.14 2.99
C LEU A 77 21.16 7.08 2.10
N ALA A 78 22.25 6.62 1.49
CA ALA A 78 23.14 7.48 0.70
C ALA A 78 22.51 7.98 -0.63
N GLY A 79 21.36 7.42 -1.05
CA GLY A 79 20.79 7.63 -2.39
C GLY A 79 19.68 8.68 -2.52
N ALA A 80 19.08 9.16 -1.42
CA ALA A 80 18.04 10.20 -1.47
C ALA A 80 17.98 10.98 -0.14
N PRO A 81 17.67 12.29 -0.16
CA PRO A 81 17.39 13.04 1.05
C PRO A 81 16.16 12.46 1.76
N ASP A 82 16.15 12.53 3.09
CA ASP A 82 15.02 12.11 3.92
C ASP A 82 13.96 13.23 3.91
N THR A 83 13.21 13.32 2.81
CA THR A 83 12.02 14.17 2.69
C THR A 83 10.78 13.46 3.22
N ASP A 84 9.71 14.20 3.49
CA ASP A 84 8.50 13.64 4.12
C ASP A 84 7.89 12.49 3.31
N GLU A 85 7.85 12.61 1.97
CA GLU A 85 7.36 11.55 1.09
C GLU A 85 8.27 10.32 1.09
N VAL A 86 9.60 10.50 1.21
CA VAL A 86 10.56 9.41 1.31
C VAL A 86 10.41 8.69 2.64
N LEU A 87 10.28 9.42 3.74
CA LEU A 87 10.07 8.85 5.06
C LEU A 87 8.73 8.08 5.14
N ALA A 88 7.67 8.64 4.58
CA ALA A 88 6.38 7.95 4.48
C ALA A 88 6.44 6.67 3.62
N ALA A 89 7.15 6.71 2.49
CA ALA A 89 7.35 5.54 1.65
C ALA A 89 8.17 4.46 2.36
N ARG A 90 9.21 4.84 3.12
CA ARG A 90 10.01 3.92 3.95
C ARG A 90 9.16 3.26 5.03
N ARG A 91 8.28 4.03 5.70
CA ARG A 91 7.33 3.49 6.68
C ARG A 91 6.38 2.47 6.05
N SER A 92 5.84 2.80 4.89
CA SER A 92 4.97 1.89 4.12
C SER A 92 5.70 0.60 3.73
N LEU A 93 6.96 0.71 3.29
CA LEU A 93 7.79 -0.45 2.95
C LEU A 93 8.12 -1.33 4.17
N ALA A 94 8.50 -0.72 5.29
CA ALA A 94 8.75 -1.44 6.55
C ALA A 94 7.50 -2.20 7.02
N PHE A 95 6.31 -1.62 6.84
CA PHE A 95 5.04 -2.28 7.15
C PHE A 95 4.80 -3.54 6.32
N ILE A 96 5.03 -3.48 4.99
CA ILE A 96 4.93 -4.66 4.12
C ILE A 96 5.84 -5.77 4.63
N TYR A 97 7.10 -5.44 4.92
CA TYR A 97 8.07 -6.43 5.38
C TYR A 97 7.74 -6.99 6.75
N TRP A 98 7.26 -6.17 7.68
CA TRP A 98 6.76 -6.66 8.96
C TRP A 98 5.56 -7.59 8.81
N GLN A 99 4.59 -7.25 7.94
CA GLN A 99 3.47 -8.13 7.64
C GLN A 99 3.96 -9.46 7.06
N MET A 100 4.90 -9.42 6.10
CA MET A 100 5.47 -10.62 5.49
C MET A 100 6.23 -11.50 6.47
N SER A 101 6.84 -10.93 7.51
CA SER A 101 7.55 -11.71 8.55
C SER A 101 6.64 -12.26 9.65
N SER A 102 5.36 -11.92 9.65
CA SER A 102 4.42 -12.33 10.70
C SER A 102 3.51 -13.48 10.24
N SER A 103 3.19 -14.37 11.17
CA SER A 103 2.17 -15.41 11.00
C SER A 103 0.76 -14.92 11.35
N ASP A 104 0.62 -13.86 12.14
CA ASP A 104 -0.66 -13.22 12.47
C ASP A 104 -0.65 -11.75 12.03
N TRP A 105 -1.56 -11.41 11.12
CA TRP A 105 -1.65 -10.05 10.59
C TRP A 105 -2.70 -9.21 11.31
N SER A 106 -3.48 -9.78 12.23
CA SER A 106 -4.51 -9.08 12.99
C SER A 106 -4.00 -7.85 13.75
N PRO A 107 -2.86 -7.91 14.48
CA PRO A 107 -2.33 -6.73 15.16
C PRO A 107 -1.60 -5.75 14.23
N ILE A 108 -1.26 -6.18 13.01
CA ILE A 108 -0.45 -5.43 12.05
C ILE A 108 -1.35 -4.63 11.13
N THR A 109 -2.30 -5.29 10.47
CA THR A 109 -3.14 -4.72 9.42
C THR A 109 -3.77 -3.36 9.78
N PRO A 110 -4.32 -3.12 10.99
CA PRO A 110 -4.89 -1.81 11.33
C PRO A 110 -3.90 -0.63 11.22
N ILE A 111 -2.59 -0.87 11.34
CA ILE A 111 -1.55 0.16 11.19
C ILE A 111 -1.46 0.67 9.75
N GLY A 112 -1.86 -0.16 8.77
CA GLY A 112 -1.89 0.23 7.36
C GLY A 112 -2.76 1.47 7.07
N ARG A 113 -3.78 1.75 7.88
CA ARG A 113 -4.63 2.96 7.74
C ARG A 113 -3.84 4.28 7.86
N PHE A 114 -2.67 4.24 8.50
CA PHE A 114 -1.80 5.40 8.71
C PHE A 114 -0.65 5.48 7.70
N LEU A 115 -0.58 4.54 6.76
CA LEU A 115 0.52 4.41 5.81
C LEU A 115 0.05 4.47 4.37
N TYR A 116 -1.20 4.07 4.13
CA TYR A 116 -1.80 3.98 2.81
C TYR A 116 -3.02 4.89 2.71
N THR A 117 -3.33 5.33 1.49
CA THR A 117 -4.60 6.02 1.25
C THR A 117 -5.77 5.08 1.58
N GLU A 118 -6.89 5.65 2.04
CA GLU A 118 -8.07 4.85 2.44
C GLU A 118 -8.51 3.89 1.32
N GLU A 119 -8.52 4.35 0.06
CA GLU A 119 -8.86 3.50 -1.09
C GLU A 119 -7.92 2.29 -1.21
N TYR A 120 -6.61 2.50 -1.10
CA TYR A 120 -5.65 1.41 -1.19
C TYR A 120 -5.76 0.47 0.01
N PHE A 121 -5.92 1.03 1.21
CA PHE A 121 -6.10 0.27 2.44
C PHE A 121 -7.32 -0.67 2.36
N GLU A 122 -8.49 -0.13 2.04
CA GLU A 122 -9.74 -0.89 1.97
C GLU A 122 -9.70 -1.96 0.87
N LYS A 123 -9.00 -1.68 -0.23
CA LYS A 123 -8.86 -2.63 -1.34
C LYS A 123 -7.86 -3.75 -1.07
N VAL A 124 -6.74 -3.46 -0.42
CA VAL A 124 -5.59 -4.36 -0.33
C VAL A 124 -5.43 -4.98 1.05
N PHE A 125 -5.55 -4.18 2.11
CA PHE A 125 -5.22 -4.61 3.47
C PHE A 125 -6.44 -4.97 4.31
N ALA A 126 -7.54 -4.23 4.21
CA ALA A 126 -8.76 -4.55 4.97
C ALA A 126 -9.24 -6.00 4.76
N PRO A 127 -9.19 -6.61 3.56
CA PRO A 127 -9.55 -8.02 3.36
C PRO A 127 -8.63 -9.01 4.08
N LEU A 128 -7.44 -8.58 4.49
CA LEU A 128 -6.40 -9.39 5.12
C LEU A 128 -6.36 -9.23 6.65
N ALA A 129 -7.27 -8.43 7.22
CA ALA A 129 -7.23 -8.04 8.64
C ALA A 129 -7.35 -9.20 9.63
N ASN A 130 -7.86 -10.36 9.21
CA ASN A 130 -7.97 -11.56 10.04
C ASN A 130 -7.24 -12.76 9.41
N THR A 131 -6.30 -12.51 8.51
CA THR A 131 -5.54 -13.55 7.80
C THR A 131 -4.32 -13.95 8.61
N THR A 132 -4.01 -15.24 8.62
CA THR A 132 -2.76 -15.80 9.12
C THR A 132 -1.90 -16.30 7.96
N SER A 133 -0.58 -16.28 8.13
CA SER A 133 0.38 -16.84 7.18
C SER A 133 1.08 -18.05 7.80
N ASP A 134 1.08 -19.16 7.08
CA ASP A 134 1.77 -20.40 7.49
C ASP A 134 3.24 -20.41 7.07
N ASN A 135 3.69 -19.43 6.28
CA ASN A 135 5.06 -19.37 5.76
C ASN A 135 5.54 -17.91 5.72
N PRO A 136 5.96 -17.34 6.86
CA PRO A 136 6.49 -15.98 6.91
C PRO A 136 7.86 -15.87 6.23
N SER A 137 8.21 -14.65 5.83
CA SER A 137 9.55 -14.30 5.36
C SER A 137 10.53 -14.12 6.53
N ILE A 138 11.77 -14.51 6.33
CA ILE A 138 12.89 -14.39 7.26
C ILE A 138 14.15 -13.90 6.56
N GLY A 139 15.11 -13.43 7.36
CA GLY A 139 16.44 -13.07 6.90
C GLY A 139 16.58 -11.59 6.60
N PRO A 140 17.83 -11.14 6.37
CA PRO A 140 18.09 -9.73 6.22
C PRO A 140 17.59 -9.21 4.87
N ILE A 141 17.02 -8.01 4.92
CA ILE A 141 16.70 -7.17 3.76
C ILE A 141 17.65 -5.98 3.78
N TRP A 142 18.19 -5.63 2.62
CA TRP A 142 18.83 -4.32 2.42
C TRP A 142 17.93 -3.46 1.55
N VAL A 143 17.79 -2.19 1.90
CA VAL A 143 17.00 -1.22 1.14
C VAL A 143 17.81 0.03 0.87
N LYS A 144 17.78 0.50 -0.38
CA LYS A 144 18.34 1.80 -0.79
C LYS A 144 17.26 2.59 -1.54
N PRO A 145 16.88 3.81 -1.12
CA PRO A 145 16.15 4.72 -1.99
C PRO A 145 17.09 5.14 -3.13
N ILE A 146 16.64 4.97 -4.37
CA ILE A 146 17.43 5.21 -5.59
C ILE A 146 16.86 6.31 -6.46
N GLY A 147 15.69 6.85 -6.10
CA GLY A 147 15.10 7.98 -6.80
C GLY A 147 13.78 8.43 -6.22
N VAL A 148 13.47 9.70 -6.48
CA VAL A 148 12.15 10.29 -6.28
C VAL A 148 11.75 10.97 -7.58
N GLU A 149 10.59 10.60 -8.11
CA GLU A 149 10.02 11.17 -9.32
C GLU A 149 8.80 12.02 -8.93
N GLY A 150 8.98 13.34 -8.91
CA GLY A 150 7.89 14.29 -8.69
C GLY A 150 6.91 14.26 -9.86
N THR A 151 5.63 14.06 -9.55
CA THR A 151 4.53 14.06 -10.54
C THR A 151 3.52 15.19 -10.30
N GLY A 152 3.69 15.94 -9.21
CA GLY A 152 2.94 17.14 -8.84
C GLY A 152 3.40 17.67 -7.47
N ALA A 153 2.78 18.76 -7.00
CA ALA A 153 3.09 19.31 -5.66
C ALA A 153 2.69 18.36 -4.52
N ASP A 154 1.66 17.54 -4.74
CA ASP A 154 1.09 16.61 -3.76
C ASP A 154 1.25 15.15 -4.20
N GLN A 155 2.14 14.87 -5.15
CA GLN A 155 2.35 13.52 -5.66
C GLN A 155 3.79 13.25 -6.04
N ALA A 156 4.34 12.16 -5.50
CA ALA A 156 5.68 11.69 -5.79
C ALA A 156 5.65 10.18 -6.02
N THR A 157 6.59 9.66 -6.78
CA THR A 157 6.90 8.23 -6.76
C THR A 157 8.27 8.06 -6.12
N VAL A 158 8.34 7.31 -5.04
CA VAL A 158 9.60 6.96 -4.37
C VAL A 158 10.03 5.57 -4.83
N ILE A 159 11.27 5.45 -5.28
CA ILE A 159 11.83 4.23 -5.86
C ILE A 159 12.88 3.67 -4.91
N PHE A 160 12.74 2.39 -4.61
CA PHE A 160 13.68 1.63 -3.81
C PHE A 160 14.35 0.55 -4.66
N CYS A 161 15.64 0.33 -4.45
CA CYS A 161 16.25 -0.96 -4.69
C CYS A 161 16.19 -1.75 -3.39
N THR A 162 15.76 -3.01 -3.46
CA THR A 162 15.72 -3.89 -2.30
C THR A 162 16.41 -5.21 -2.62
N ASP A 163 17.24 -5.66 -1.70
CA ASP A 163 17.86 -6.98 -1.70
C ASP A 163 16.99 -7.86 -0.80
N LEU A 164 16.15 -8.69 -1.41
CA LEU A 164 15.10 -9.41 -0.70
C LEU A 164 15.66 -10.49 0.25
N GLY A 165 14.95 -10.68 1.36
CA GLY A 165 15.11 -11.81 2.28
C GLY A 165 14.56 -13.12 1.69
N TYR A 166 14.34 -14.10 2.56
CA TYR A 166 13.93 -15.45 2.22
C TYR A 166 12.57 -15.79 2.81
N TRP A 167 11.95 -16.87 2.35
CA TRP A 167 10.79 -17.45 3.05
C TRP A 167 11.29 -18.55 3.99
N HIS A 168 10.70 -18.66 5.18
CA HIS A 168 11.13 -19.59 6.24
C HIS A 168 11.27 -21.05 5.74
N GLU A 169 10.38 -21.50 4.86
CA GLU A 169 10.48 -22.85 4.27
C GLU A 169 11.30 -22.95 2.98
N VAL A 170 11.64 -21.83 2.33
CA VAL A 170 12.40 -21.81 1.07
C VAL A 170 13.88 -22.10 1.32
N GLU A 171 14.46 -21.59 2.42
CA GLU A 171 15.84 -21.92 2.79
C GLU A 171 16.03 -23.41 3.10
N GLN A 172 15.03 -24.04 3.74
CA GLN A 172 15.07 -25.47 4.09
C GLN A 172 14.92 -26.40 2.87
N LYS A 173 14.28 -25.93 1.78
CA LYS A 173 14.01 -26.75 0.59
C LYS A 173 14.92 -26.42 -0.60
N ASN A 174 15.56 -25.25 -0.62
CA ASN A 174 16.47 -24.86 -1.69
C ASN A 174 17.51 -23.80 -1.21
N PRO A 175 18.70 -24.22 -0.75
CA PRO A 175 19.73 -23.32 -0.23
C PRO A 175 20.37 -22.42 -1.31
N LYS A 176 19.93 -22.52 -2.56
CA LYS A 176 20.29 -21.56 -3.61
C LYS A 176 19.47 -20.30 -3.41
N VAL A 177 19.98 -19.46 -2.52
CA VAL A 177 19.74 -18.02 -2.45
C VAL A 177 19.34 -17.47 -3.82
N ARG A 178 18.22 -16.74 -3.91
CA ARG A 178 17.69 -16.20 -5.17
C ARG A 178 18.83 -15.51 -5.93
N THR A 179 19.19 -15.95 -7.12
CA THR A 179 20.33 -15.39 -7.87
C THR A 179 20.07 -13.99 -8.44
N LYS A 180 18.83 -13.49 -8.29
CA LYS A 180 18.40 -12.13 -8.59
C LYS A 180 17.67 -11.58 -7.36
N ARG A 181 18.45 -11.16 -6.35
CA ARG A 181 17.89 -10.65 -5.09
C ARG A 181 17.44 -9.20 -5.16
N GLY A 182 18.10 -8.42 -6.04
CA GLY A 182 17.73 -7.04 -6.33
C GLY A 182 16.38 -6.94 -7.02
N THR A 183 15.42 -6.30 -6.38
CA THR A 183 14.16 -5.87 -6.99
C THR A 183 14.03 -4.35 -6.90
N VAL A 184 13.58 -3.75 -8.00
CA VAL A 184 13.17 -2.35 -8.03
C VAL A 184 11.72 -2.32 -7.57
N GLN A 185 11.45 -1.56 -6.52
CA GLN A 185 10.10 -1.32 -6.01
C GLN A 185 9.79 0.16 -6.10
N SER A 186 8.52 0.50 -6.25
CA SER A 186 8.11 1.90 -6.13
C SER A 186 6.80 2.08 -5.39
N TYR A 187 6.71 3.24 -4.74
CA TYR A 187 5.57 3.67 -3.96
C TYR A 187 5.11 4.99 -4.53
N VAL A 188 3.90 5.02 -5.09
CA VAL A 188 3.25 6.26 -5.49
C VAL A 188 2.67 6.87 -4.23
N MET A 189 3.23 7.99 -3.81
CA MET A 189 2.85 8.74 -2.63
C MET A 189 1.91 9.88 -3.01
N LYS A 190 0.89 10.11 -2.19
CA LYS A 190 0.02 11.29 -2.28
C LYS A 190 0.00 12.02 -0.95
N ASN A 191 0.07 13.34 -1.00
CA ASN A 191 -0.19 14.18 0.15
C ASN A 191 -1.70 14.44 0.23
N VAL A 192 -2.39 13.90 1.22
CA VAL A 192 -3.85 13.96 1.35
C VAL A 192 -4.26 14.33 2.76
N GLU A 193 -5.39 15.03 2.89
CA GLU A 193 -6.03 15.23 4.19
C GLU A 193 -6.51 13.87 4.72
N SER A 194 -6.20 13.59 5.98
CA SER A 194 -6.52 12.32 6.62
C SER A 194 -7.62 12.47 7.68
N GLY A 195 -7.99 11.37 8.34
CA GLY A 195 -9.04 11.38 9.36
C GLY A 195 -8.79 12.27 10.58
N ASP A 196 -7.56 12.73 10.79
CA ASP A 196 -7.19 13.70 11.84
C ASP A 196 -7.30 15.17 11.38
N GLY A 197 -7.66 15.42 10.13
CA GLY A 197 -7.75 16.77 9.54
C GLY A 197 -6.40 17.37 9.14
N GLU A 198 -5.29 16.65 9.31
CA GLU A 198 -3.96 17.04 8.84
C GLU A 198 -3.64 16.37 7.50
N ARG A 199 -2.70 16.98 6.76
CA ARG A 199 -2.20 16.44 5.49
C ARG A 199 -1.02 15.51 5.74
N HIS A 200 -1.12 14.28 5.25
CA HIS A 200 -0.09 13.26 5.36
C HIS A 200 0.29 12.70 4.00
N TRP A 201 1.57 12.38 3.81
CA TRP A 201 2.03 11.58 2.69
C TRP A 201 1.67 10.11 2.92
N LEU A 202 0.81 9.56 2.07
CA LEU A 202 0.35 8.17 2.15
C LEU A 202 0.62 7.45 0.84
N ALA A 203 0.93 6.15 0.93
CA ALA A 203 1.10 5.30 -0.24
C ALA A 203 -0.26 5.00 -0.88
N ASP A 204 -0.40 5.44 -2.13
CA ASP A 204 -1.59 5.26 -2.95
C ASP A 204 -1.52 3.98 -3.79
N ARG A 205 -0.30 3.62 -4.23
CA ARG A 205 -0.03 2.41 -5.01
C ARG A 205 1.37 1.90 -4.73
N VAL A 206 1.53 0.58 -4.75
CA VAL A 206 2.81 -0.12 -4.61
C VAL A 206 3.05 -0.96 -5.86
N PHE A 207 4.28 -0.92 -6.38
CA PHE A 207 4.75 -1.76 -7.48
C PHE A 207 5.97 -2.56 -7.01
N ASP A 208 5.83 -3.88 -6.90
CA ASP A 208 6.91 -4.80 -6.56
C ASP A 208 6.76 -6.12 -7.35
N PRO A 209 7.60 -6.41 -8.35
CA PRO A 209 8.61 -5.51 -8.92
C PRO A 209 7.97 -4.39 -9.75
N ASP A 210 8.59 -3.21 -9.78
CA ASP A 210 8.25 -2.13 -10.71
C ASP A 210 8.91 -2.37 -12.07
N VAL A 211 8.19 -3.06 -12.96
CA VAL A 211 8.66 -3.41 -14.31
C VAL A 211 8.91 -2.21 -15.21
N ASP A 212 8.19 -1.11 -15.01
CA ASP A 212 8.32 0.09 -15.84
C ASP A 212 9.64 0.82 -15.54
N ARG A 213 10.08 0.76 -14.28
CA ARG A 213 11.31 1.39 -13.80
C ARG A 213 12.54 0.49 -13.86
N GLN A 214 12.37 -0.80 -14.16
CA GLN A 214 13.48 -1.74 -14.37
C GLN A 214 14.48 -1.24 -15.43
N ALA A 215 13.99 -0.66 -16.53
CA ALA A 215 14.88 -0.18 -17.59
C ALA A 215 15.83 0.95 -17.12
N LYS A 216 15.37 1.78 -16.19
CA LYS A 216 16.14 2.92 -15.67
C LYS A 216 17.01 2.54 -14.47
N TYR A 217 16.50 1.71 -13.57
CA TYR A 217 17.11 1.47 -12.26
C TYR A 217 17.60 0.03 -12.05
N GLY A 218 17.16 -0.93 -12.86
CA GLY A 218 17.36 -2.36 -12.61
C GLY A 218 18.82 -2.80 -12.64
N ALA A 219 19.63 -2.23 -13.55
CA ALA A 219 21.04 -2.58 -13.67
C ALA A 219 21.86 -2.14 -12.43
N GLU A 220 21.66 -0.92 -11.95
CA GLU A 220 22.30 -0.45 -10.71
C GLU A 220 21.80 -1.23 -9.50
N CYS A 221 20.49 -1.47 -9.43
CA CYS A 221 19.89 -2.22 -8.34
C CYS A 221 20.45 -3.65 -8.25
N THR A 222 20.56 -4.35 -9.38
CA THR A 222 21.15 -5.70 -9.44
C THR A 222 22.61 -5.70 -9.01
N LYS A 223 23.39 -4.67 -9.39
CA LYS A 223 24.79 -4.55 -9.01
C LYS A 223 24.96 -4.26 -7.52
N TRP A 224 24.04 -3.49 -6.93
CA TRP A 224 24.06 -3.14 -5.51
C TRP A 224 23.57 -4.30 -4.62
N ALA A 225 22.54 -5.04 -5.05
CA ALA A 225 21.93 -6.14 -4.29
C ALA A 225 22.75 -7.45 -4.34
N LEU A 226 24.00 -7.37 -3.87
CA LEU A 226 24.95 -8.48 -3.75
C LEU A 226 25.35 -8.73 -2.29
N HIS A 227 24.51 -8.32 -1.34
CA HIS A 227 24.81 -8.44 0.09
C HIS A 227 24.83 -9.91 0.49
N GLN A 228 25.74 -10.25 1.40
CA GLN A 228 25.76 -11.57 2.02
C GLN A 228 24.79 -11.58 3.21
N PRO A 229 23.99 -12.65 3.38
CA PRO A 229 23.17 -12.86 4.58
C PRO A 229 23.96 -12.72 5.88
#